data_AF-A0A932L6F9-F1
#
_entry.id   AF-A0A932L6F9-F1
#
_cell.length_a   1.000
_cell.length_b   1.000
_cell.length_c   1.000
_cell.angle_alpha   90.00
_cell.angle_beta   90.00
_cell.angle_gamma   90.00
#
_symmetry.space_group_name_H-M   'P 1'
#
loop_
_entity.id
_entity.type
_entity.pdbx_description
1 polymer ?
#
loop_
_entity_poly.entity_id
_entity_poly.type
_entity_poly.pdbx_seq_one_letter_code
_entity_poly.pdbx_strand_id
1 'polypeptide(L)'
;LAPLRRLPKSVPVEKALGSVIRQVVERLEREASPADRATLLTATYVLTGLRVPRQIAEQLFQGIQTMKESSTYQAIVEEGVVRRRVDGRMEAMRSTLLRLGRQRFGPPTESAQSAIQAIDNLEKLEQLTERLVTASSWQELLSDV
;
A
#
# COMPACT_ATOMS: atom_id res chain seq x y z
N LEU A 1 -10.41 -13.58 -17.03
CA LEU A 1 -11.25 -14.45 -16.18
C LEU A 1 -10.69 -15.87 -15.93
N ALA A 2 -9.65 -16.34 -16.64
CA ALA A 2 -9.10 -17.69 -16.46
C ALA A 2 -8.62 -18.02 -15.02
N PRO A 3 -7.96 -17.11 -14.27
CA PRO A 3 -7.53 -17.39 -12.89
C PRO A 3 -8.69 -17.53 -11.91
N LEU A 4 -9.90 -17.09 -12.29
CA LEU A 4 -11.12 -17.16 -11.50
C LEU A 4 -11.99 -18.39 -11.81
N ARG A 5 -11.60 -19.25 -12.74
CA ARG A 5 -12.39 -20.45 -13.09
C ARG A 5 -12.28 -21.52 -11.99
N ARG A 6 -13.26 -22.42 -11.88
CA ARG A 6 -13.22 -23.57 -10.95
C ARG A 6 -12.02 -24.46 -11.30
N LEU A 7 -11.12 -24.65 -10.34
CA LEU A 7 -9.96 -25.53 -10.47
C LEU A 7 -10.38 -27.00 -10.24
N PRO A 8 -9.68 -27.98 -10.84
CA PRO A 8 -9.94 -29.39 -10.58
C PRO A 8 -9.73 -29.70 -9.09
N LYS A 9 -10.73 -30.34 -8.47
CA LYS A 9 -10.75 -30.61 -7.01
C LYS A 9 -9.65 -31.57 -6.53
N SER A 10 -8.94 -32.24 -7.44
CA SER A 10 -7.95 -33.29 -7.14
C SER A 10 -6.50 -32.82 -7.12
N VAL A 11 -6.23 -31.53 -7.39
CA VAL A 11 -4.86 -30.97 -7.45
C VAL A 11 -4.77 -29.79 -6.47
N PRO A 12 -3.66 -29.65 -5.71
CA PRO A 12 -3.42 -28.47 -4.89
C PRO A 12 -3.59 -27.19 -5.71
N VAL A 13 -4.30 -26.21 -5.15
CA VAL A 13 -4.73 -24.98 -5.84
C VAL A 13 -3.54 -24.26 -6.47
N GLU A 14 -2.40 -24.24 -5.79
CA GLU A 14 -1.14 -23.64 -6.22
C GLU A 14 -0.58 -24.31 -7.47
N LYS A 15 -0.58 -25.65 -7.49
CA LYS A 15 -0.08 -26.43 -8.64
C LYS A 15 -1.01 -26.28 -9.84
N ALA A 16 -2.32 -26.29 -9.61
CA ALA A 16 -3.31 -26.07 -10.66
C ALA A 16 -3.18 -24.65 -11.24
N LEU A 17 -3.08 -23.62 -10.40
CA LEU A 17 -2.87 -22.24 -10.82
C LEU A 17 -1.55 -22.06 -11.59
N GLY A 18 -0.46 -22.68 -11.15
CA GLY A 18 0.81 -22.63 -11.88
C GLY A 18 0.72 -23.18 -13.30
N SER A 19 -0.03 -24.26 -13.51
CA SER A 19 -0.27 -24.78 -14.87
C SER A 19 -1.10 -23.82 -15.72
N VAL A 20 -2.15 -23.22 -15.14
CA VAL A 20 -3.02 -22.26 -15.83
C VAL A 20 -2.25 -20.98 -16.18
N ILE A 21 -1.43 -20.46 -15.27
CA ILE A 21 -0.64 -19.24 -15.49
C ILE A 21 0.36 -19.46 -16.62
N ARG A 22 1.08 -20.59 -16.64
CA ARG A 22 1.98 -20.91 -17.76
C ARG A 22 1.25 -20.94 -19.10
N GLN A 23 0.09 -21.60 -19.16
CA GLN A 23 -0.72 -21.62 -20.38
C GLN A 23 -1.21 -20.23 -20.79
N VAL A 24 -1.60 -19.38 -19.84
CA VAL A 24 -1.98 -17.99 -20.12
C VAL A 24 -0.80 -17.22 -20.71
N VAL A 25 0.39 -17.30 -20.08
CA VAL A 25 1.60 -16.61 -20.55
C VAL A 25 1.95 -17.06 -21.97
N GLU A 26 2.06 -18.36 -22.21
CA GLU A 26 2.39 -18.91 -23.53
C GLU A 26 1.40 -18.47 -24.62
N ARG A 27 0.11 -18.39 -24.29
CA ARG A 27 -0.90 -17.92 -25.24
C ARG A 27 -0.79 -16.43 -25.52
N LEU A 28 -0.58 -15.62 -24.48
CA LEU A 28 -0.42 -14.18 -24.64
C LEU A 28 0.86 -13.84 -25.43
N GLU A 29 1.91 -14.64 -25.31
CA GLU A 29 3.12 -14.46 -26.12
C GLU A 29 2.90 -14.74 -27.61
N ARG A 30 2.00 -15.67 -27.95
CA ARG A 30 1.70 -16.03 -29.35
C ARG A 30 0.60 -15.17 -29.97
N GLU A 31 -0.42 -14.83 -29.19
CA GLU A 31 -1.69 -14.31 -29.69
C GLU A 31 -1.87 -12.80 -29.47
N ALA A 32 -1.16 -12.18 -28.52
CA ALA A 32 -1.43 -10.80 -28.10
C ALA A 32 -0.33 -9.81 -28.54
N SER A 33 -0.75 -8.58 -28.81
CA SER A 33 0.19 -7.46 -28.98
C SER A 33 0.98 -7.22 -27.68
N PRO A 34 2.17 -6.58 -27.72
CA PRO A 34 2.93 -6.28 -26.51
C PRO A 34 2.14 -5.50 -25.46
N ALA A 35 1.33 -4.51 -25.89
CA ALA A 35 0.51 -3.69 -25.01
C ALA A 35 -0.63 -4.48 -24.36
N ASP A 36 -1.34 -5.31 -25.14
CA ASP A 36 -2.42 -6.15 -24.63
C ASP A 36 -1.88 -7.24 -23.70
N ARG A 37 -0.72 -7.81 -24.03
CA ARG A 37 -0.03 -8.80 -23.20
C ARG A 37 0.32 -8.22 -21.83
N ALA A 38 0.90 -7.03 -21.77
CA ALA A 38 1.22 -6.38 -20.50
C ALA A 38 -0.02 -6.15 -19.64
N THR A 39 -1.11 -5.70 -20.26
CA THR A 39 -2.39 -5.43 -19.59
C THR A 39 -3.05 -6.72 -19.08
N LEU A 40 -3.13 -7.76 -19.92
CA LEU A 40 -3.74 -9.04 -19.58
C LEU A 40 -2.94 -9.81 -18.52
N LEU A 41 -1.60 -9.74 -18.56
CA LEU A 41 -0.75 -10.30 -17.51
C LEU A 41 -0.95 -9.57 -16.18
N THR A 42 -1.05 -8.23 -16.18
CA THR A 42 -1.35 -7.44 -14.98
C THR A 42 -2.68 -7.85 -14.37
N ALA A 43 -3.74 -7.95 -15.18
CA ALA A 43 -5.04 -8.41 -14.71
C ALA A 43 -4.99 -9.84 -14.15
N THR A 44 -4.22 -10.73 -14.79
CA THR A 44 -4.04 -12.11 -14.33
C THR A 44 -3.33 -12.17 -12.97
N TYR A 45 -2.30 -11.33 -12.77
CA TYR A 45 -1.59 -11.22 -11.50
C TYR A 45 -2.50 -10.74 -10.37
N VAL A 46 -3.21 -9.62 -10.59
CA VAL A 46 -4.15 -9.06 -9.60
C VAL A 46 -5.21 -10.08 -9.20
N LEU A 47 -5.83 -10.76 -10.17
CA LEU A 47 -6.85 -11.77 -9.90
C LEU A 47 -6.30 -13.00 -9.16
N THR A 48 -5.05 -13.38 -9.41
CA THR A 48 -4.39 -14.49 -8.69
C THR A 48 -4.16 -14.12 -7.23
N GLY A 49 -3.74 -12.88 -6.96
CA GLY A 49 -3.55 -12.37 -5.60
C GLY A 49 -4.83 -12.31 -4.75
N LEU A 50 -6.01 -12.37 -5.38
CA LEU A 50 -7.29 -12.50 -4.66
C LEU A 50 -7.59 -13.94 -4.20
N ARG A 51 -6.87 -14.95 -4.71
CA ARG A 51 -7.10 -16.36 -4.42
C ARG A 51 -6.03 -17.02 -3.56
N VAL A 52 -4.80 -16.56 -3.69
CA VAL A 52 -3.66 -17.12 -2.97
C VAL A 52 -2.92 -16.02 -2.22
N PRO A 53 -2.25 -16.36 -1.11
CA PRO A 53 -1.35 -15.44 -0.43
C PRO A 53 -0.35 -14.81 -1.39
N ARG A 54 0.03 -13.57 -1.09
CA ARG A 54 0.96 -12.77 -1.88
C ARG A 54 2.23 -13.53 -2.26
N GLN A 55 2.82 -14.27 -1.32
CA GLN A 55 4.05 -15.03 -1.52
C GLN A 55 3.89 -16.10 -2.62
N ILE A 56 2.72 -16.73 -2.68
CA ILE A 56 2.41 -17.73 -3.70
C ILE A 56 2.19 -17.05 -5.05
N ALA A 57 1.45 -15.95 -5.09
CA ALA A 57 1.27 -15.18 -6.32
C ALA A 57 2.61 -14.68 -6.89
N GLU A 58 3.52 -14.19 -6.04
CA GLU A 58 4.86 -13.75 -6.43
C GLU A 58 5.71 -14.91 -7.00
N GLN A 59 5.65 -16.09 -6.38
CA GLN A 59 6.33 -17.30 -6.90
C GLN A 59 5.77 -17.73 -8.26
N LEU A 60 4.45 -17.72 -8.42
CA LEU A 60 3.79 -18.15 -9.67
C LEU A 60 4.10 -17.24 -10.86
N PHE A 61 4.39 -15.95 -10.60
CA PHE A 61 4.72 -14.96 -11.63
C PHE A 61 6.21 -14.58 -11.64
N GLN A 62 7.06 -15.33 -10.93
CA GLN A 62 8.49 -15.07 -10.88
C GLN A 62 9.09 -15.10 -12.30
N GLY A 63 9.87 -14.08 -12.64
CA GLY A 63 10.51 -13.93 -13.96
C GLY A 63 9.65 -13.21 -15.01
N ILE A 64 8.34 -13.03 -14.78
CA ILE A 64 7.46 -12.30 -15.71
C ILE A 64 7.62 -10.80 -15.46
N GLN A 65 8.36 -10.10 -16.33
CA GLN A 65 8.58 -8.65 -16.20
C GLN A 65 7.65 -7.80 -17.06
N THR A 66 7.08 -8.35 -18.15
CA THR A 66 6.28 -7.61 -19.14
C THR A 66 5.07 -6.89 -18.54
N MET A 67 4.50 -7.40 -17.44
CA MET A 67 3.42 -6.71 -16.75
C MET A 67 3.81 -5.33 -16.23
N LYS A 68 5.09 -5.10 -15.91
CA LYS A 68 5.59 -3.82 -15.38
C LYS A 68 5.52 -2.70 -16.40
N GLU A 69 5.44 -3.00 -17.68
CA GLU A 69 5.29 -1.98 -18.74
C GLU A 69 3.83 -1.49 -18.86
N SER A 70 2.87 -2.17 -18.22
CA SER A 70 1.46 -1.76 -18.22
C SER A 70 1.27 -0.48 -17.42
N SER A 71 0.58 0.50 -18.02
CA SER A 71 0.14 1.72 -17.31
C SER A 71 -0.71 1.40 -16.08
N THR A 72 -1.55 0.34 -16.14
CA THR A 72 -2.34 -0.11 -14.99
C THR A 72 -1.44 -0.61 -13.85
N TYR A 73 -0.39 -1.37 -14.16
CA TYR A 73 0.55 -1.83 -13.15
C TYR A 73 1.30 -0.65 -12.52
N GLN A 74 1.76 0.29 -13.33
CA GLN A 74 2.46 1.49 -12.84
C GLN A 74 1.57 2.34 -11.94
N ALA A 75 0.30 2.56 -12.30
CA ALA A 75 -0.65 3.29 -11.46
C ALA A 75 -0.84 2.64 -10.08
N ILE A 76 -0.95 1.30 -10.00
CA ILE A 76 -1.05 0.58 -8.72
C ILE A 76 0.20 0.78 -7.87
N VAL A 77 1.39 0.71 -8.49
CA VAL A 77 2.66 0.92 -7.79
C VAL A 77 2.79 2.36 -7.30
N GLU A 78 2.49 3.33 -8.15
CA GLU A 78 2.51 4.76 -7.81
C GLU A 78 1.57 5.08 -6.66
N GLU A 79 0.33 4.58 -6.70
CA GLU A 79 -0.62 4.74 -5.60
C GLU A 79 -0.05 4.19 -4.29
N GLY A 80 0.57 3.01 -4.32
CA GLY A 80 1.22 2.41 -3.16
C GLY A 80 2.41 3.24 -2.63
N VAL A 81 3.21 3.84 -3.53
CA VAL A 81 4.33 4.72 -3.16
C VAL A 81 3.82 6.01 -2.53
N VAL A 82 2.79 6.63 -3.11
CA VAL A 82 2.17 7.85 -2.60
C VAL A 82 1.61 7.60 -1.20
N ARG A 83 0.82 6.53 -1.01
CA ARG A 83 0.28 6.15 0.31
C ARG A 83 1.38 6.00 1.35
N ARG A 84 2.43 5.21 1.04
CA ARG A 84 3.57 5.02 1.95
C ARG A 84 4.27 6.34 2.30
N ARG A 85 4.42 7.25 1.34
CA ARG A 85 5.07 8.55 1.56
C ARG A 85 4.22 9.44 2.47
N VAL A 86 2.90 9.44 2.28
CA VAL A 86 1.96 10.18 3.14
C VAL A 86 1.99 9.62 4.56
N ASP A 87 1.89 8.30 4.73
CA ASP A 87 1.97 7.64 6.03
C ASP A 87 3.28 7.96 6.76
N GLY A 88 4.41 7.84 6.07
CA GLY A 88 5.73 8.17 6.63
C GLY A 88 5.86 9.65 7.01
N ARG A 89 5.26 10.57 6.24
CA ARG A 89 5.24 11.99 6.59
C ARG A 89 4.39 12.26 7.83
N MET A 90 3.24 11.60 7.97
CA MET A 90 2.41 11.72 9.17
C MET A 90 3.11 11.19 10.41
N GLU A 91 3.74 10.01 10.34
CA GLU A 91 4.53 9.46 11.45
C GLU A 91 5.68 10.41 11.85
N ALA A 92 6.41 10.95 10.88
CA ALA A 92 7.47 11.92 11.13
C ALA A 92 6.94 13.20 11.78
N MET A 93 5.76 13.69 11.37
CA MET A 93 5.16 14.89 11.93
C MET A 93 4.68 14.67 13.37
N ARG A 94 4.00 13.55 13.66
CA ARG A 94 3.61 13.16 15.03
C ARG A 94 4.84 13.06 15.95
N SER A 95 5.90 12.40 15.49
CA SER A 95 7.16 12.29 16.24
C SER A 95 7.80 13.67 16.49
N THR A 96 7.78 14.53 15.48
CA THR A 96 8.31 15.90 15.59
C THR A 96 7.51 16.74 16.57
N LEU A 97 6.18 16.72 16.48
CA LEU A 97 5.27 17.38 17.43
C LEU A 97 5.52 16.94 18.86
N LEU A 98 5.60 15.63 19.11
CA LEU A 98 5.85 15.10 20.44
C LEU A 98 7.20 15.54 20.99
N ARG A 99 8.24 15.56 20.15
CA ARG A 99 9.58 16.01 20.53
C ARG A 99 9.63 17.50 20.85
N LEU A 100 9.05 18.35 19.98
CA LEU A 100 9.03 19.80 20.18
C LEU A 100 8.14 20.19 21.37
N GLY A 101 6.97 19.58 21.48
CA GLY A 101 6.05 19.82 22.58
C GLY A 101 6.67 19.38 23.91
N ARG A 102 7.45 18.28 23.92
CA ARG A 102 8.21 17.88 25.10
C ARG A 102 9.22 18.93 25.53
N GLN A 103 9.93 19.54 24.57
CA GLN A 103 10.90 20.61 24.87
C GLN A 103 10.23 21.86 25.43
N ARG A 104 9.00 22.16 25.02
CA ARG A 104 8.29 23.38 25.41
C ARG A 104 7.44 23.22 26.69
N PHE A 105 6.69 22.13 26.79
CA PHE A 105 5.68 21.90 27.83
C PHE A 105 6.10 20.83 28.86
N GLY A 106 7.25 20.18 28.64
CA GLY A 106 7.62 18.97 29.38
C GLY A 106 6.93 17.71 28.84
N PRO A 107 7.12 16.55 29.49
CA PRO A 107 6.64 15.27 28.98
C PRO A 107 5.12 15.28 28.66
N PRO A 108 4.69 14.73 27.50
CA PRO A 108 3.28 14.62 27.19
C PRO A 108 2.56 13.70 28.17
N THR A 109 1.31 14.03 28.49
CA THR A 109 0.41 13.10 29.17
C THR A 109 0.03 11.97 28.21
N GLU A 110 -0.40 10.82 28.74
CA GLU A 110 -0.88 9.70 27.92
C GLU A 110 -2.03 10.12 27.00
N SER A 111 -2.91 11.00 27.48
CA SER A 111 -3.99 11.58 26.68
C SER A 111 -3.46 12.42 25.52
N ALA A 112 -2.46 13.27 25.76
CA ALA A 112 -1.89 14.11 24.70
C ALA A 112 -1.15 13.28 23.64
N GLN A 113 -0.41 12.26 24.08
CA GLN A 113 0.27 11.34 23.18
C GLN A 113 -0.72 10.57 22.32
N SER A 114 -1.77 10.02 22.93
CA SER A 114 -2.82 9.26 22.22
C SER A 114 -3.59 10.14 21.24
N ALA A 115 -3.92 11.38 21.64
CA ALA A 115 -4.59 12.34 20.76
C ALA A 115 -3.75 12.63 19.51
N ILE A 116 -2.46 12.93 19.65
CA ILE A 116 -1.55 13.20 18.52
C ILE A 116 -1.39 11.96 17.63
N GLN A 117 -1.29 10.77 18.24
CA GLN A 117 -1.16 9.51 17.50
C GLN A 117 -2.41 9.16 16.69
N ALA A 118 -3.59 9.53 17.16
CA ALA A 118 -4.86 9.29 16.50
C ALA A 118 -5.14 10.22 15.31
N ILE A 119 -4.40 11.33 15.15
CA ILE A 119 -4.63 12.27 14.04
C ILE A 119 -4.16 11.63 12.74
N ASP A 120 -5.09 11.34 11.83
CA ASP A 120 -4.89 10.76 10.50
C ASP A 120 -4.88 11.79 9.36
N ASN A 121 -4.90 13.08 9.71
CA ASN A 121 -4.87 14.19 8.76
C ASN A 121 -3.53 14.95 8.88
N LEU A 122 -2.75 14.91 7.78
CA LEU A 122 -1.45 15.60 7.69
C LEU A 122 -1.57 17.12 7.90
N GLU A 123 -2.58 17.76 7.33
CA GLU A 123 -2.79 19.22 7.44
C GLU A 123 -3.06 19.61 8.90
N LYS A 124 -3.83 18.79 9.62
CA LYS A 124 -4.09 19.01 11.05
C LYS A 124 -2.80 18.89 11.87
N LEU A 125 -1.91 17.96 11.53
CA LEU A 125 -0.59 17.84 12.20
C LEU A 125 0.32 19.05 11.89
N GLU A 126 0.26 19.59 10.68
CA GLU A 126 1.01 20.80 10.29
C GLU A 126 0.51 22.03 11.06
N GLN A 127 -0.82 22.23 11.12
CA GLN A 127 -1.43 23.30 11.91
C GLN A 127 -1.08 23.21 13.40
N LEU A 128 -1.08 22.01 13.98
CA LEU A 128 -0.62 21.82 15.36
C LEU A 128 0.86 22.18 15.52
N THR A 129 1.69 21.93 14.50
CA THR A 129 3.12 22.27 14.56
C THR A 129 3.32 23.78 14.57
N GLU A 130 2.52 24.53 13.81
CA GLU A 130 2.51 25.98 13.82
C GLU A 130 1.99 26.53 15.16
N ARG A 131 0.88 25.99 15.67
CA ARG A 131 0.29 26.35 16.98
C ARG A 131 1.23 26.08 18.15
N LEU A 132 2.12 25.11 18.03
CA LEU A 132 3.10 24.77 19.06
C LEU A 132 4.00 25.96 19.42
N VAL A 133 4.18 26.91 18.49
CA VAL A 133 5.00 28.12 18.71
C VAL A 133 4.31 29.15 19.61
N THR A 134 2.99 29.13 19.72
CA THR A 134 2.22 30.09 20.52
C THR A 134 1.59 29.47 21.77
N ALA A 135 1.19 28.20 21.70
CA ALA A 135 0.58 27.50 22.83
C ALA A 135 1.49 27.44 24.07
N SER A 136 0.90 27.39 25.26
CA SER A 136 1.59 27.36 26.56
C SER A 136 1.51 26.00 27.25
N SER A 137 0.68 25.08 26.74
CA SER A 137 0.51 23.73 27.30
C SER A 137 0.04 22.70 26.27
N TRP A 138 0.11 21.41 26.61
CA TRP A 138 -0.48 20.33 25.81
C TRP A 138 -1.99 20.48 25.64
N GLN A 139 -2.72 20.87 26.69
CA GLN A 139 -4.17 21.10 26.64
C GLN A 139 -4.55 22.21 25.68
N GLU A 140 -3.82 23.33 25.68
CA GLU A 140 -4.07 24.45 24.76
C GLU A 140 -3.71 24.10 23.31
N LEU A 141 -2.63 23.34 23.12
CA LEU A 141 -2.25 22.86 21.80
C LEU A 141 -3.34 21.96 21.20
N LEU A 142 -3.92 21.09 22.02
CA LEU A 142 -4.88 20.07 21.60
C LEU A 142 -6.35 20.47 21.76
N SER A 143 -6.65 21.74 22.04
CA SER A 143 -8.01 22.20 22.34
C SER A 143 -9.01 21.99 21.20
N ASP A 144 -8.54 21.89 19.95
CA ASP A 144 -9.36 21.69 18.74
C ASP A 144 -9.01 20.39 17.99
N VAL A 145 -8.41 19.43 18.70
CA VAL A 145 -8.08 18.10 18.16
C VAL A 145 -9.22 17.15 18.37
#